data_AF-A0A6G9YJP2-F1
#
_entry.id   AF-A0A6G9YJP2-F1
#
_cell.length_a   1.000
_cell.length_b   1.000
_cell.length_c   1.000
_cell.angle_alpha   90.00
_cell.angle_beta   90.00
_cell.angle_gamma   90.00
#
_symmetry.space_group_name_H-M   'P 1'
#
loop_
_entity.id
_entity.type
_entity.pdbx_description
1 polymer ?
#
loop_
_entity_poly.entity_id
_entity_poly.type
_entity_poly.pdbx_seq_one_letter_code
_entity_poly.pdbx_strand_id
1 'polypeptide(L)'
;MSTVVKISEHVKTVVAATAAAIALTGLSGLPAQAAPPDTDALYNSAQRNFTDGDDAAGRADLRTLLGADPRDAEALALQAIWSHYANDLPAMADAMARLNALDPAMAAGTTNVLNAIGAAVGTLPNPLPALVGPQTGIVVLGYGLLPDGALRPELVNRLQAAWLQAVASPLSPVVVTGGNPQNGVTEAEAMRAWLVGHGLPANRVSVENRAGSTVQNALYSAGLLRDLGASSAVVVTSPNHIRRAVADFIVAGVRVVGATTSLDQLVSQLPPPARQSQRGIYLDATRTFRLATAR
;
A
#
# COMPACT_ATOMS: atom_id res chain seq x y z
N MET A 1 -42.03 97.99 -43.07
CA MET A 1 -41.58 96.92 -44.00
C MET A 1 -40.17 96.53 -43.59
N SER A 2 -39.89 95.24 -43.42
CA SER A 2 -38.53 94.68 -43.34
C SER A 2 -38.58 93.22 -43.81
N THR A 3 -37.49 92.71 -44.38
CA THR A 3 -37.57 91.65 -45.40
C THR A 3 -37.10 90.27 -44.90
N VAL A 4 -37.68 89.22 -45.49
CA VAL A 4 -37.47 87.79 -45.21
C VAL A 4 -36.15 87.28 -45.82
N VAL A 5 -35.56 86.20 -45.24
CA VAL A 5 -34.82 85.05 -45.86
C VAL A 5 -33.97 84.35 -44.76
N LYS A 6 -34.45 83.25 -44.16
CA LYS A 6 -34.16 81.80 -44.43
C LYS A 6 -32.82 81.30 -43.83
N ILE A 7 -32.86 80.32 -42.89
CA ILE A 7 -32.68 78.85 -43.07
C ILE A 7 -31.25 78.48 -43.52
N SER A 8 -30.51 77.56 -42.91
CA SER A 8 -30.91 76.37 -42.10
C SER A 8 -30.45 76.49 -40.61
N GLU A 9 -29.96 75.51 -39.81
CA GLU A 9 -29.51 74.11 -40.00
C GLU A 9 -29.86 73.17 -38.82
N HIS A 10 -29.45 71.88 -38.89
CA HIS A 10 -29.94 70.78 -38.06
C HIS A 10 -29.25 70.53 -36.71
N VAL A 11 -30.07 70.17 -35.70
CA VAL A 11 -29.74 69.16 -34.67
C VAL A 11 -30.89 68.17 -34.59
N LYS A 12 -30.60 66.85 -34.52
CA LYS A 12 -31.62 65.79 -34.44
C LYS A 12 -31.82 65.33 -33.00
N THR A 13 -32.97 65.65 -32.41
CA THR A 13 -33.38 65.11 -31.10
C THR A 13 -34.21 63.85 -31.30
N VAL A 14 -33.75 62.71 -30.81
CA VAL A 14 -34.53 61.45 -30.81
C VAL A 14 -35.32 61.36 -29.51
N VAL A 15 -36.64 61.23 -29.61
CA VAL A 15 -37.53 61.00 -28.46
C VAL A 15 -37.53 59.52 -28.12
N ALA A 16 -37.01 59.16 -26.94
CA ALA A 16 -37.12 57.81 -26.41
C ALA A 16 -38.47 57.66 -25.66
N ALA A 17 -39.32 56.73 -26.12
CA ALA A 17 -40.59 56.44 -25.46
C ALA A 17 -40.38 55.47 -24.28
N THR A 18 -40.79 55.87 -23.08
CA THR A 18 -40.71 55.05 -21.87
C THR A 18 -41.94 54.14 -21.74
N ALA A 19 -41.75 52.84 -22.00
CA ALA A 19 -42.71 51.80 -21.66
C ALA A 19 -42.40 51.22 -20.27
N ALA A 20 -43.30 51.40 -19.30
CA ALA A 20 -43.13 50.87 -17.95
C ALA A 20 -43.54 49.39 -17.87
N ALA A 21 -42.56 48.49 -17.94
CA ALA A 21 -42.78 47.06 -17.72
C ALA A 21 -42.78 46.74 -16.21
N ILE A 22 -43.93 46.36 -15.66
CA ILE A 22 -44.04 45.83 -14.30
C ILE A 22 -43.52 44.38 -14.32
N ALA A 23 -42.23 44.20 -14.01
CA ALA A 23 -41.66 42.89 -13.79
C ALA A 23 -42.17 42.33 -12.45
N LEU A 24 -42.94 41.24 -12.48
CA LEU A 24 -43.17 40.45 -11.28
C LEU A 24 -41.83 39.87 -10.83
N THR A 25 -41.39 40.22 -9.63
CA THR A 25 -40.19 39.63 -9.01
C THR A 25 -40.49 38.18 -8.63
N GLY A 26 -40.24 37.26 -9.57
CA GLY A 26 -40.19 35.84 -9.27
C GLY A 26 -39.18 35.59 -8.15
N LEU A 27 -39.55 34.75 -7.17
CA LEU A 27 -38.64 34.40 -6.08
C LEU A 27 -37.36 33.81 -6.67
N SER A 28 -36.24 34.50 -6.45
CA SER A 28 -34.91 34.00 -6.77
C SER A 28 -34.70 32.67 -6.02
N GLY A 29 -34.68 31.57 -6.77
CA GLY A 29 -34.40 30.26 -6.20
C GLY A 29 -33.06 30.31 -5.47
N LEU A 30 -33.01 29.71 -4.28
CA LEU A 30 -31.75 29.43 -3.60
C LEU A 30 -30.82 28.70 -4.60
N PRO A 31 -29.52 29.00 -4.64
CA PRO A 31 -28.59 28.26 -5.48
C PRO A 31 -28.75 26.78 -5.14
N ALA A 32 -29.01 25.94 -6.14
CA ALA A 32 -29.26 24.53 -5.93
C ALA A 32 -28.08 23.94 -5.15
N GLN A 33 -28.36 23.44 -3.94
CA GLN A 33 -27.36 22.83 -3.08
C GLN A 33 -26.69 21.72 -3.91
N ALA A 34 -25.40 21.87 -4.20
CA ALA A 34 -24.67 20.86 -4.95
C ALA A 34 -24.84 19.52 -4.23
N ALA A 35 -25.13 18.46 -5.00
CA ALA A 35 -25.27 17.12 -4.44
C ALA A 35 -24.01 16.79 -3.61
N PRO A 36 -24.14 16.14 -2.44
CA PRO A 36 -22.97 15.74 -1.66
C PRO A 36 -22.05 14.89 -2.55
N PRO A 37 -20.72 15.06 -2.45
CA PRO A 37 -19.80 14.35 -3.33
C PRO A 37 -19.88 12.84 -3.06
N ASP A 38 -19.73 12.07 -4.13
CA ASP A 38 -19.68 10.61 -4.06
C ASP A 38 -18.41 10.19 -3.30
N THR A 39 -18.59 9.75 -2.05
CA THR A 39 -17.51 9.39 -1.13
C THR A 39 -16.76 8.15 -1.59
N ASP A 40 -17.43 7.21 -2.24
CA ASP A 40 -16.82 5.96 -2.70
C ASP A 40 -16.08 6.17 -4.01
N ALA A 41 -16.59 7.01 -4.93
CA ALA A 41 -15.84 7.48 -6.08
C ALA A 41 -14.57 8.26 -5.67
N LEU A 42 -14.63 9.07 -4.61
CA LEU A 42 -13.47 9.76 -4.04
C LEU A 42 -12.47 8.80 -3.38
N TYR A 43 -12.94 7.82 -2.59
CA TYR A 43 -12.09 6.79 -1.99
C TYR A 43 -11.36 5.97 -3.07
N ASN A 44 -12.10 5.57 -4.10
CA ASN A 44 -11.60 4.86 -5.27
C ASN A 44 -10.62 5.72 -6.09
N SER A 45 -10.83 7.04 -6.15
CA SER A 45 -9.91 7.99 -6.78
C SER A 45 -8.60 8.08 -6.00
N ALA A 46 -8.68 8.20 -4.66
CA ALA A 46 -7.51 8.26 -3.81
C ALA A 46 -6.62 7.01 -3.97
N GLN A 47 -7.20 5.80 -3.91
CA GLN A 47 -6.47 4.54 -4.06
C GLN A 47 -5.79 4.39 -5.44
N ARG A 48 -6.39 4.91 -6.52
CA ARG A 48 -5.75 5.00 -7.84
C ARG A 48 -4.59 5.99 -7.83
N ASN A 49 -4.84 7.22 -7.38
CA ASN A 49 -3.82 8.28 -7.32
C ASN A 49 -2.57 7.86 -6.52
N PHE A 50 -2.74 7.18 -5.37
CA PHE A 50 -1.62 6.61 -4.60
C PHE A 50 -0.87 5.47 -5.31
N THR A 51 -1.56 4.70 -6.15
CA THR A 51 -0.96 3.63 -6.97
C THR A 51 -0.18 4.22 -8.16
N ASP A 52 -0.77 5.19 -8.85
CA ASP A 52 -0.26 5.76 -10.11
C ASP A 52 0.88 6.77 -9.89
N GLY A 53 0.90 7.45 -8.73
CA GLY A 53 2.04 8.26 -8.29
C GLY A 53 1.69 9.63 -7.72
N ASP A 54 0.44 10.09 -7.86
CA ASP A 54 -0.01 11.42 -7.42
C ASP A 54 -0.55 11.38 -5.97
N ASP A 55 0.37 11.40 -5.02
CA ASP A 55 0.02 11.48 -3.60
C ASP A 55 -0.72 12.77 -3.25
N ALA A 56 -0.56 13.84 -4.03
CA ALA A 56 -1.17 15.14 -3.76
C ALA A 56 -2.65 15.13 -4.14
N ALA A 57 -3.00 14.58 -5.30
CA ALA A 57 -4.38 14.29 -5.69
C ALA A 57 -5.04 13.31 -4.73
N GLY A 58 -4.38 12.19 -4.38
CA GLY A 58 -4.94 11.22 -3.44
C GLY A 58 -5.24 11.81 -2.05
N ARG A 59 -4.37 12.68 -1.51
CA ARG A 59 -4.63 13.44 -0.27
C ARG A 59 -5.58 14.64 -0.47
N ALA A 60 -6.00 14.98 -1.68
CA ALA A 60 -7.05 15.95 -1.95
C ALA A 60 -8.43 15.27 -2.02
N ASP A 61 -8.50 14.11 -2.66
CA ASP A 61 -9.68 13.24 -2.68
C ASP A 61 -10.10 12.87 -1.26
N LEU A 62 -9.17 12.39 -0.42
CA LEU A 62 -9.46 12.04 0.98
C LEU A 62 -9.90 13.23 1.84
N ARG A 63 -9.35 14.43 1.64
CA ARG A 63 -9.84 15.64 2.35
C ARG A 63 -11.25 16.04 1.89
N THR A 64 -11.59 15.80 0.63
CA THR A 64 -12.92 16.08 0.09
C THR A 64 -13.94 15.08 0.64
N LEU A 65 -13.57 13.80 0.68
CA LEU A 65 -14.34 12.72 1.31
C LEU A 65 -14.57 13.02 2.80
N LEU A 66 -13.50 13.24 3.57
CA LEU A 66 -13.55 13.49 5.02
C LEU A 66 -14.17 14.84 5.42
N GLY A 67 -14.51 15.69 4.44
CA GLY A 67 -15.36 16.87 4.61
C GLY A 67 -16.85 16.59 4.41
N ALA A 68 -17.20 15.54 3.67
CA ALA A 68 -18.58 15.08 3.44
C ALA A 68 -19.00 13.99 4.44
N ASP A 69 -18.15 12.99 4.68
CA ASP A 69 -18.26 12.08 5.83
C ASP A 69 -17.03 12.19 6.76
N PRO A 70 -17.10 13.03 7.81
CA PRO A 70 -16.03 13.13 8.80
C PRO A 70 -15.81 11.88 9.67
N ARG A 71 -16.67 10.86 9.55
CA ARG A 71 -16.70 9.61 10.34
C ARG A 71 -16.34 8.36 9.52
N ASP A 72 -15.81 8.50 8.31
CA ASP A 72 -15.26 7.36 7.57
C ASP A 72 -13.92 6.89 8.19
N ALA A 73 -13.95 5.75 8.87
CA ALA A 73 -12.80 5.19 9.57
C ALA A 73 -11.68 4.74 8.60
N GLU A 74 -12.02 4.12 7.46
CA GLU A 74 -11.02 3.68 6.49
C GLU A 74 -10.35 4.87 5.80
N ALA A 75 -11.12 5.91 5.46
CA ALA A 75 -10.58 7.12 4.86
C ALA A 75 -9.68 7.88 5.85
N LEU A 76 -10.00 7.88 7.14
CA LEU A 76 -9.10 8.39 8.20
C LEU A 76 -7.81 7.55 8.30
N ALA A 77 -7.91 6.22 8.28
CA ALA A 77 -6.75 5.32 8.31
C ALA A 77 -5.84 5.53 7.08
N LEU A 78 -6.44 5.63 5.89
CA LEU A 78 -5.73 5.87 4.64
C LEU A 78 -5.12 7.29 4.60
N GLN A 79 -5.82 8.30 5.11
CA GLN A 79 -5.32 9.66 5.25
C GLN A 79 -4.10 9.71 6.18
N ALA A 80 -4.12 9.00 7.31
CA ALA A 80 -2.96 8.90 8.19
C ALA A 80 -1.75 8.24 7.51
N ILE A 81 -1.95 7.12 6.80
CA ILE A 81 -0.88 6.38 6.10
C ILE A 81 -0.23 7.24 5.01
N TRP A 82 -1.03 7.94 4.19
CA TRP A 82 -0.50 8.73 3.07
C TRP A 82 -0.05 10.15 3.47
N SER A 83 -0.59 10.72 4.55
CA SER A 83 0.01 11.90 5.19
C SER A 83 1.37 11.57 5.82
N HIS A 84 1.53 10.40 6.45
CA HIS A 84 2.85 9.94 6.87
C HIS A 84 3.80 9.83 5.67
N TYR A 85 3.40 9.16 4.58
CA TYR A 85 4.20 9.07 3.35
C TYR A 85 4.66 10.45 2.85
N ALA A 86 3.75 11.43 2.82
CA ALA A 86 4.02 12.80 2.38
C ALA A 86 4.83 13.66 3.39
N ASN A 87 5.17 13.13 4.57
CA ASN A 87 5.73 13.86 5.73
C ASN A 87 4.81 14.97 6.27
N ASP A 88 3.51 14.86 6.01
CA ASP A 88 2.45 15.75 6.47
C ASP A 88 2.01 15.35 7.89
N LEU A 89 2.92 15.56 8.85
CA LEU A 89 2.72 15.16 10.25
C LEU A 89 1.48 15.78 10.91
N PRO A 90 1.07 17.04 10.65
CA PRO A 90 -0.17 17.59 11.20
C PRO A 90 -1.42 16.85 10.71
N ALA A 91 -1.54 16.57 9.41
CA ALA A 91 -2.69 15.84 8.88
C ALA A 91 -2.69 14.36 9.31
N MET A 92 -1.51 13.74 9.46
CA MET A 92 -1.36 12.41 10.06
C MET A 92 -1.88 12.40 11.51
N ALA A 93 -1.55 13.42 12.31
CA ALA A 93 -1.96 13.52 13.70
C ALA A 93 -3.47 13.76 13.86
N ASP A 94 -4.09 14.64 13.06
CA ASP A 94 -5.55 14.84 13.04
C ASP A 94 -6.28 13.54 12.69
N ALA A 95 -5.87 12.90 11.59
CA ALA A 95 -6.48 11.66 11.12
C ALA A 95 -6.39 10.54 12.17
N MET A 96 -5.22 10.36 12.81
CA MET A 96 -5.05 9.36 13.89
C MET A 96 -5.85 9.70 15.15
N ALA A 97 -5.93 10.96 15.55
CA ALA A 97 -6.71 11.38 16.72
C ALA A 97 -8.21 11.15 16.52
N ARG A 98 -8.73 11.53 15.34
CA ARG A 98 -10.13 11.29 14.93
C ARG A 98 -10.43 9.80 14.80
N LEU A 99 -9.54 9.04 14.18
CA LEU A 99 -9.69 7.59 14.05
C LEU A 99 -9.73 6.91 15.43
N ASN A 100 -8.82 7.25 16.34
CA ASN A 100 -8.81 6.68 17.69
C ASN A 100 -10.05 7.05 18.53
N ALA A 101 -10.69 8.18 18.26
CA ALA A 101 -11.96 8.57 18.90
C ALA A 101 -13.20 7.88 18.28
N LEU A 102 -13.05 7.25 17.12
CA LEU A 102 -14.12 6.63 16.33
C LEU A 102 -14.06 5.09 16.36
N ASP A 103 -12.89 4.55 16.02
CA ASP A 103 -12.55 3.13 16.03
C ASP A 103 -11.11 2.94 16.57
N PRO A 104 -10.96 2.67 17.88
CA PRO A 104 -9.66 2.39 18.49
C PRO A 104 -8.97 1.14 17.95
N ALA A 105 -9.71 0.16 17.40
CA ALA A 105 -9.14 -1.07 16.87
C ALA A 105 -8.50 -0.83 15.49
N MET A 106 -9.19 -0.07 14.62
CA MET A 106 -8.60 0.39 13.37
C MET A 106 -7.42 1.34 13.64
N ALA A 107 -7.52 2.26 14.61
CA ALA A 107 -6.41 3.12 15.01
C ALA A 107 -5.16 2.35 15.50
N ALA A 108 -5.35 1.27 16.27
CA ALA A 108 -4.26 0.39 16.68
C ALA A 108 -3.65 -0.34 15.46
N GLY A 109 -4.49 -0.78 14.51
CA GLY A 109 -4.05 -1.39 13.25
C GLY A 109 -3.26 -0.43 12.35
N THR A 110 -3.72 0.81 12.17
CA THR A 110 -3.01 1.86 11.45
C THR A 110 -1.69 2.21 12.12
N THR A 111 -1.65 2.26 13.47
CA THR A 111 -0.41 2.40 14.23
C THR A 111 0.56 1.24 13.95
N ASN A 112 0.07 0.00 13.86
CA ASN A 112 0.91 -1.15 13.47
C ASN A 112 1.44 -1.02 12.03
N VAL A 113 0.64 -0.54 11.08
CA VAL A 113 1.09 -0.26 9.70
C VAL A 113 2.22 0.78 9.67
N LEU A 114 2.06 1.91 10.37
CA LEU A 114 3.08 2.96 10.45
C LEU A 114 4.38 2.44 11.09
N ASN A 115 4.28 1.66 12.17
CA ASN A 115 5.42 1.02 12.82
C ASN A 115 6.11 -0.03 11.93
N ALA A 116 5.34 -0.86 11.23
CA ALA A 116 5.84 -1.87 10.30
C ALA A 116 6.62 -1.22 9.14
N ILE A 117 6.11 -0.12 8.58
CA ILE A 117 6.78 0.67 7.56
C ILE A 117 8.09 1.26 8.09
N GLY A 118 8.10 1.82 9.31
CA GLY A 118 9.30 2.34 9.95
C GLY A 118 10.38 1.27 10.15
N ALA A 119 10.00 0.11 10.71
CA ALA A 119 10.87 -1.05 10.88
C ALA A 119 11.39 -1.58 9.53
N ALA A 120 10.54 -1.65 8.50
CA ALA A 120 10.92 -2.08 7.17
C ALA A 120 11.94 -1.14 6.49
N VAL A 121 11.77 0.18 6.59
CA VAL A 121 12.74 1.16 6.06
C VAL A 121 14.08 1.05 6.78
N GLY A 122 14.06 0.88 8.11
CA GLY A 122 15.26 0.66 8.93
C GLY A 122 15.89 -0.73 8.80
N THR A 123 15.21 -1.72 8.20
CA THR A 123 15.74 -3.06 8.02
C THR A 123 16.94 -3.03 7.08
N LEU A 124 18.07 -3.54 7.55
CA LEU A 124 19.24 -3.84 6.71
C LEU A 124 19.11 -5.29 6.18
N PRO A 125 19.33 -5.53 4.88
CA PRO A 125 19.45 -6.89 4.38
C PRO A 125 20.67 -7.57 5.01
N ASN A 126 20.51 -8.77 5.59
CA ASN A 126 21.59 -9.47 6.28
C ASN A 126 21.87 -10.84 5.65
N PRO A 127 23.08 -11.13 5.14
CA PRO A 127 23.40 -12.45 4.61
C PRO A 127 23.70 -13.50 5.69
N LEU A 128 23.90 -13.08 6.95
CA LEU A 128 24.24 -13.98 8.05
C LEU A 128 22.98 -14.64 8.64
N PRO A 129 23.00 -15.97 8.90
CA PRO A 129 21.89 -16.64 9.55
C PRO A 129 21.81 -16.28 11.04
N ALA A 130 20.59 -16.12 11.54
CA ALA A 130 20.31 -15.98 12.96
C ALA A 130 20.25 -17.36 13.65
N LEU A 131 20.65 -17.44 14.92
CA LEU A 131 20.42 -18.64 15.73
C LEU A 131 19.03 -18.53 16.39
N VAL A 132 18.06 -19.31 15.89
CA VAL A 132 16.66 -19.28 16.34
C VAL A 132 16.11 -20.68 16.67
N GLY A 133 15.06 -20.72 17.47
CA GLY A 133 14.43 -21.95 17.97
C GLY A 133 13.15 -22.35 17.22
N PRO A 134 12.48 -23.45 17.64
CA PRO A 134 11.29 -23.99 16.96
C PRO A 134 10.11 -23.02 16.90
N GLN A 135 10.00 -22.06 17.82
CA GLN A 135 8.98 -20.99 17.81
C GLN A 135 9.25 -19.88 16.76
N THR A 136 10.31 -20.00 15.98
CA THR A 136 10.61 -19.13 14.84
C THR A 136 10.66 -19.96 13.56
N GLY A 137 9.78 -19.66 12.61
CA GLY A 137 9.83 -20.26 11.28
C GLY A 137 10.79 -19.53 10.35
N ILE A 138 11.23 -20.21 9.30
CA ILE A 138 12.08 -19.67 8.22
C ILE A 138 11.21 -19.58 6.97
N VAL A 139 10.89 -18.38 6.50
CA VAL A 139 9.90 -18.17 5.43
C VAL A 139 10.58 -17.70 4.15
N VAL A 140 10.54 -18.53 3.10
CA VAL A 140 11.21 -18.29 1.82
C VAL A 140 10.18 -17.84 0.79
N LEU A 141 10.35 -16.63 0.24
CA LEU A 141 9.42 -16.07 -0.75
C LEU A 141 9.87 -16.39 -2.19
N GLY A 142 8.89 -16.65 -3.05
CA GLY A 142 9.04 -16.85 -4.49
C GLY A 142 9.58 -15.65 -5.27
N TYR A 143 10.09 -15.93 -6.48
CA TYR A 143 10.70 -14.97 -7.43
C TYR A 143 10.34 -15.27 -8.90
N GLY A 144 9.35 -16.13 -9.13
CA GLY A 144 9.00 -16.72 -10.41
C GLY A 144 9.91 -17.89 -10.81
N LEU A 145 9.32 -18.85 -11.53
CA LEU A 145 10.05 -19.89 -12.27
C LEU A 145 10.33 -19.43 -13.71
N LEU A 146 11.19 -20.15 -14.41
CA LEU A 146 11.33 -20.10 -15.87
C LEU A 146 10.14 -20.83 -16.55
N PRO A 147 9.86 -20.61 -17.85
CA PRO A 147 8.67 -21.17 -18.51
C PRO A 147 8.62 -22.71 -18.58
N ASP A 148 9.77 -23.36 -18.45
CA ASP A 148 9.96 -24.82 -18.35
C ASP A 148 9.74 -25.37 -16.93
N GLY A 149 9.49 -24.50 -15.93
CA GLY A 149 9.38 -24.85 -14.52
C GLY A 149 10.69 -24.78 -13.73
N ALA A 150 11.82 -24.41 -14.36
CA ALA A 150 13.11 -24.34 -13.68
C ALA A 150 13.22 -23.13 -12.73
N LEU A 151 13.99 -23.29 -11.66
CA LEU A 151 14.26 -22.21 -10.69
C LEU A 151 15.10 -21.11 -11.35
N ARG A 152 14.68 -19.84 -11.19
CA ARG A 152 15.50 -18.69 -11.60
C ARG A 152 16.76 -18.58 -10.71
N PRO A 153 17.90 -18.07 -11.21
CA PRO A 153 19.14 -17.98 -10.43
C PRO A 153 18.98 -17.29 -9.07
N GLU A 154 18.24 -16.19 -9.01
CA GLU A 154 18.00 -15.50 -7.73
C GLU A 154 17.02 -16.25 -6.80
N LEU A 155 16.16 -17.13 -7.33
CA LEU A 155 15.39 -18.05 -6.49
C LEU A 155 16.31 -19.11 -5.86
N VAL A 156 17.32 -19.59 -6.60
CA VAL A 156 18.38 -20.47 -6.06
C VAL A 156 19.21 -19.73 -5.00
N ASN A 157 19.56 -18.46 -5.20
CA ASN A 157 20.28 -17.66 -4.20
C ASN A 157 19.46 -17.53 -2.88
N ARG A 158 18.15 -17.27 -2.97
CA ARG A 158 17.24 -17.27 -1.80
C ARG A 158 17.19 -18.62 -1.11
N LEU A 159 17.16 -19.71 -1.87
CA LEU A 159 17.14 -21.08 -1.35
C LEU A 159 18.46 -21.46 -0.66
N GLN A 160 19.60 -21.00 -1.15
CA GLN A 160 20.90 -21.14 -0.48
C GLN A 160 20.92 -20.37 0.86
N ALA A 161 20.42 -19.14 0.88
CA ALA A 161 20.29 -18.35 2.12
C ALA A 161 19.34 -19.03 3.14
N ALA A 162 18.21 -19.57 2.66
CA ALA A 162 17.28 -20.35 3.49
C ALA A 162 17.89 -21.66 4.02
N TRP A 163 18.70 -22.35 3.21
CA TRP A 163 19.42 -23.56 3.59
C TRP A 163 20.42 -23.28 4.71
N LEU A 164 21.25 -22.24 4.57
CA LEU A 164 22.19 -21.80 5.62
C LEU A 164 21.45 -21.47 6.93
N GLN A 165 20.32 -20.77 6.84
CA GLN A 165 19.47 -20.44 7.99
C GLN A 165 18.82 -21.69 8.61
N ALA A 166 18.42 -22.69 7.82
CA ALA A 166 17.80 -23.93 8.31
C ALA A 166 18.79 -24.95 8.86
N VAL A 167 20.06 -24.87 8.47
CA VAL A 167 21.20 -25.59 9.08
C VAL A 167 21.59 -24.94 10.41
N ALA A 168 21.70 -23.60 10.44
CA ALA A 168 22.01 -22.85 11.66
C ALA A 168 20.91 -22.93 12.74
N SER A 169 19.65 -23.15 12.32
CA SER A 169 18.48 -23.32 13.20
C SER A 169 17.76 -24.63 12.90
N PRO A 170 18.28 -25.79 13.36
CA PRO A 170 17.82 -27.11 12.94
C PRO A 170 16.43 -27.51 13.47
N LEU A 171 15.90 -26.78 14.46
CA LEU A 171 14.58 -27.04 15.05
C LEU A 171 13.46 -26.16 14.47
N SER A 172 13.80 -25.11 13.70
CA SER A 172 12.80 -24.21 13.09
C SER A 172 12.02 -24.91 11.98
N PRO A 173 10.69 -24.72 11.87
CA PRO A 173 9.96 -25.07 10.67
C PRO A 173 10.39 -24.16 9.51
N VAL A 174 10.30 -24.66 8.28
CA VAL A 174 10.56 -23.92 7.05
C VAL A 174 9.25 -23.82 6.26
N VAL A 175 8.87 -22.60 5.88
CA VAL A 175 7.73 -22.33 4.99
C VAL A 175 8.27 -21.82 3.67
N VAL A 176 7.84 -22.40 2.56
CA VAL A 176 8.13 -21.90 1.22
C VAL A 176 6.83 -21.40 0.59
N THR A 177 6.81 -20.16 0.11
CA THR A 177 5.57 -19.47 -0.33
C THR A 177 5.71 -18.84 -1.72
N GLY A 178 4.75 -19.16 -2.59
CA GLY A 178 4.69 -18.71 -3.98
C GLY A 178 3.87 -19.68 -4.84
N GLY A 179 2.73 -19.20 -5.34
CA GLY A 179 1.69 -20.00 -5.99
C GLY A 179 1.53 -19.82 -7.49
N ASN A 180 2.42 -19.08 -8.17
CA ASN A 180 2.34 -18.91 -9.61
C ASN A 180 2.95 -20.13 -10.33
N PRO A 181 2.17 -20.97 -11.04
CA PRO A 181 2.71 -22.15 -11.70
C PRO A 181 3.46 -21.78 -12.99
N GLN A 182 4.51 -22.54 -13.31
CA GLN A 182 5.08 -22.66 -14.65
C GLN A 182 5.28 -24.14 -14.97
N ASN A 183 4.96 -24.57 -16.19
CA ASN A 183 4.98 -25.99 -16.61
C ASN A 183 4.29 -26.95 -15.61
N GLY A 184 3.18 -26.50 -15.00
CA GLY A 184 2.41 -27.27 -14.01
C GLY A 184 2.99 -27.34 -12.59
N VAL A 185 4.12 -26.68 -12.29
CA VAL A 185 4.78 -26.68 -10.97
C VAL A 185 4.74 -25.28 -10.37
N THR A 186 4.36 -25.14 -9.09
CA THR A 186 4.43 -23.85 -8.39
C THR A 186 5.81 -23.56 -7.80
N GLU A 187 6.09 -22.28 -7.57
CA GLU A 187 7.34 -21.83 -6.96
C GLU A 187 7.62 -22.53 -5.62
N ALA A 188 6.60 -22.65 -4.76
CA ALA A 188 6.71 -23.29 -3.46
C ALA A 188 7.01 -24.80 -3.54
N GLU A 189 6.44 -25.51 -4.51
CA GLU A 189 6.74 -26.93 -4.75
C GLU A 189 8.19 -27.11 -5.24
N ALA A 190 8.64 -26.30 -6.19
CA ALA A 190 10.02 -26.30 -6.67
C ALA A 190 11.03 -25.92 -5.58
N MET A 191 10.71 -24.91 -4.75
CA MET A 191 11.51 -24.54 -3.58
C MET A 191 11.63 -25.69 -2.56
N ARG A 192 10.53 -26.41 -2.27
CA ARG A 192 10.57 -27.58 -1.38
C ARG A 192 11.39 -28.72 -1.97
N ALA A 193 11.21 -29.03 -3.25
CA ALA A 193 11.98 -30.07 -3.93
C ALA A 193 13.49 -29.78 -3.87
N TRP A 194 13.90 -28.53 -4.09
CA TRP A 194 15.30 -28.10 -3.98
C TRP A 194 15.83 -28.26 -2.55
N LEU A 195 15.13 -27.75 -1.54
CA LEU A 195 15.59 -27.81 -0.14
C LEU A 195 15.73 -29.25 0.37
N VAL A 196 14.78 -30.13 0.03
CA VAL A 196 14.84 -31.55 0.39
C VAL A 196 15.96 -32.26 -0.38
N GLY A 197 16.17 -31.93 -1.66
CA GLY A 197 17.31 -32.42 -2.44
C GLY A 197 18.68 -31.99 -1.89
N HIS A 198 18.73 -30.87 -1.16
CA HIS A 198 19.92 -30.40 -0.44
C HIS A 198 19.94 -30.84 1.04
N GLY A 199 19.16 -31.87 1.40
CA GLY A 199 19.27 -32.57 2.69
C GLY A 199 18.40 -32.04 3.83
N LEU A 200 17.48 -31.10 3.60
CA LEU A 200 16.49 -30.76 4.64
C LEU A 200 15.46 -31.90 4.79
N PRO A 201 15.12 -32.30 6.04
CA PRO A 201 14.03 -33.23 6.28
C PRO A 201 12.70 -32.77 5.66
N ALA A 202 12.07 -33.62 4.85
CA ALA A 202 10.87 -33.27 4.08
C ALA A 202 9.62 -32.93 4.93
N ASN A 203 9.66 -33.22 6.23
CA ASN A 203 8.67 -32.84 7.24
C ASN A 203 8.95 -31.48 7.90
N ARG A 204 10.16 -30.91 7.76
CA ARG A 204 10.46 -29.52 8.18
C ARG A 204 9.98 -28.49 7.16
N VAL A 205 9.80 -28.86 5.90
CA VAL A 205 9.48 -27.93 4.80
C VAL A 205 8.00 -28.01 4.41
N SER A 206 7.25 -27.00 4.81
CA SER A 206 5.81 -26.81 4.52
C SER A 206 5.60 -25.88 3.33
N VAL A 207 4.55 -26.14 2.53
CA VAL A 207 4.28 -25.47 1.25
C VAL A 207 3.09 -24.52 1.38
N GLU A 208 3.24 -23.30 0.86
CA GLU A 208 2.15 -22.36 0.59
C GLU A 208 2.16 -22.07 -0.93
N ASN A 209 1.27 -22.72 -1.68
CA ASN A 209 1.24 -22.67 -3.15
C ASN A 209 0.05 -21.87 -3.71
N ARG A 210 -0.46 -20.86 -2.98
CA ARG A 210 -1.60 -20.02 -3.41
C ARG A 210 -1.26 -18.54 -3.56
N ALA A 211 -0.17 -18.07 -2.96
CA ALA A 211 0.22 -16.66 -2.99
C ALA A 211 0.72 -16.21 -4.37
N GLY A 212 -0.03 -15.31 -5.03
CA GLY A 212 0.39 -14.62 -6.25
C GLY A 212 1.08 -13.27 -6.02
N SER A 213 1.11 -12.76 -4.78
CA SER A 213 1.65 -11.44 -4.42
C SER A 213 2.37 -11.41 -3.06
N THR A 214 3.17 -10.37 -2.78
CA THR A 214 3.88 -10.21 -1.49
C THR A 214 2.91 -10.16 -0.30
N VAL A 215 1.81 -9.42 -0.45
CA VAL A 215 0.67 -9.37 0.49
C VAL A 215 0.14 -10.77 0.80
N GLN A 216 -0.10 -11.60 -0.21
CA GLN A 216 -0.59 -12.96 -0.02
C GLN A 216 0.48 -13.89 0.57
N ASN A 217 1.75 -13.76 0.17
CA ASN A 217 2.87 -14.52 0.75
C ASN A 217 2.91 -14.32 2.27
N ALA A 218 2.77 -13.07 2.74
CA ALA A 218 2.71 -12.74 4.16
C ALA A 218 1.45 -13.28 4.84
N LEU A 219 0.26 -12.97 4.31
CA LEU A 219 -1.02 -13.37 4.93
C LEU A 219 -1.20 -14.89 5.02
N TYR A 220 -0.79 -15.64 4.00
CA TYR A 220 -0.94 -17.10 3.98
C TYR A 220 0.17 -17.80 4.79
N SER A 221 1.41 -17.29 4.75
CA SER A 221 2.48 -17.78 5.65
C SER A 221 2.18 -17.49 7.12
N ALA A 222 1.53 -16.35 7.45
CA ALA A 222 1.10 -16.02 8.80
C ALA A 222 0.00 -16.97 9.33
N GLY A 223 -0.79 -17.59 8.45
CA GLY A 223 -1.62 -18.75 8.80
C GLY A 223 -0.74 -19.95 9.18
N LEU A 224 -0.02 -20.46 8.19
CA LEU A 224 0.78 -21.69 8.28
C LEU A 224 1.82 -21.67 9.42
N LEU A 225 2.44 -20.53 9.72
CA LEU A 225 3.34 -20.38 10.87
C LEU A 225 2.65 -20.64 12.21
N ARG A 226 1.41 -20.18 12.39
CA ARG A 226 0.64 -20.40 13.64
C ARG A 226 0.22 -21.86 13.76
N ASP A 227 -0.17 -22.48 12.66
CA ASP A 227 -0.49 -23.92 12.60
C ASP A 227 0.74 -24.79 12.94
N LEU A 228 1.94 -24.29 12.63
CA LEU A 228 3.24 -24.89 12.98
C LEU A 228 3.77 -24.48 14.38
N GLY A 229 3.00 -23.72 15.17
CA GLY A 229 3.39 -23.28 16.51
C GLY A 229 4.45 -22.18 16.57
N ALA A 230 4.77 -21.53 15.44
CA ALA A 230 5.73 -20.44 15.37
C ALA A 230 5.06 -19.07 15.62
N SER A 231 5.64 -18.29 16.54
CA SER A 231 5.22 -16.92 16.88
C SER A 231 6.09 -15.83 16.23
N SER A 232 7.08 -16.24 15.44
CA SER A 232 8.06 -15.36 14.81
C SER A 232 8.55 -15.92 13.48
N ALA A 233 9.13 -15.06 12.64
CA ALA A 233 9.76 -15.47 11.39
C ALA A 233 11.16 -14.89 11.19
N VAL A 234 12.05 -15.69 10.61
CA VAL A 234 13.13 -15.19 9.76
C VAL A 234 12.60 -15.16 8.33
N VAL A 235 12.54 -13.98 7.72
CA VAL A 235 12.05 -13.80 6.34
C VAL A 235 13.23 -13.88 5.37
N VAL A 236 13.10 -14.67 4.30
CA VAL A 236 14.15 -14.95 3.32
C VAL A 236 13.72 -14.53 1.92
N THR A 237 14.40 -13.53 1.35
CA THR A 237 14.11 -12.96 0.02
C THR A 237 15.30 -12.08 -0.44
N SER A 238 15.32 -11.67 -1.71
CA SER A 238 16.32 -10.75 -2.32
C SER A 238 16.45 -9.42 -1.56
N PRO A 239 17.63 -8.75 -1.54
CA PRO A 239 17.84 -7.53 -0.76
C PRO A 239 16.94 -6.36 -1.17
N ASN A 240 16.56 -6.28 -2.45
CA ASN A 240 15.65 -5.26 -2.98
C ASN A 240 14.17 -5.48 -2.57
N HIS A 241 13.82 -6.67 -2.07
CA HIS A 241 12.46 -7.06 -1.70
C HIS A 241 12.28 -7.20 -0.18
N ILE A 242 13.37 -7.36 0.58
CA ILE A 242 13.32 -7.65 2.03
C ILE A 242 12.48 -6.62 2.80
N ARG A 243 12.58 -5.33 2.48
CA ARG A 243 11.87 -4.26 3.19
C ARG A 243 10.34 -4.36 3.00
N ARG A 244 9.86 -4.59 1.77
CA ARG A 244 8.42 -4.83 1.50
C ARG A 244 7.92 -6.05 2.27
N ALA A 245 8.63 -7.17 2.16
CA ALA A 245 8.28 -8.40 2.88
C ALA A 245 8.27 -8.21 4.40
N VAL A 246 9.22 -7.48 5.00
CA VAL A 246 9.21 -7.23 6.45
C VAL A 246 8.00 -6.39 6.89
N ALA A 247 7.60 -5.36 6.12
CA ALA A 247 6.38 -4.61 6.42
C ALA A 247 5.14 -5.52 6.37
N ASP A 248 4.96 -6.28 5.29
CA ASP A 248 3.81 -7.17 5.12
C ASP A 248 3.75 -8.24 6.23
N PHE A 249 4.87 -8.88 6.59
CA PHE A 249 4.86 -9.88 7.66
C PHE A 249 4.51 -9.29 9.04
N ILE A 250 4.97 -8.07 9.37
CA ILE A 250 4.60 -7.39 10.62
C ILE A 250 3.11 -6.99 10.61
N VAL A 251 2.58 -6.50 9.49
CA VAL A 251 1.16 -6.16 9.35
C VAL A 251 0.26 -7.41 9.38
N ALA A 252 0.73 -8.53 8.84
CA ALA A 252 0.09 -9.85 8.93
C ALA A 252 0.17 -10.47 10.35
N GLY A 253 0.75 -9.77 11.34
CA GLY A 253 0.82 -10.20 12.73
C GLY A 253 2.00 -11.13 13.07
N VAL A 254 3.00 -11.24 12.20
CA VAL A 254 4.19 -12.07 12.41
C VAL A 254 5.35 -11.23 12.95
N ARG A 255 5.88 -11.61 14.12
CA ARG A 255 7.08 -10.99 14.68
C ARG A 255 8.32 -11.37 13.84
N VAL A 256 8.75 -10.49 12.95
CA VAL A 256 10.00 -10.68 12.21
C VAL A 256 11.19 -10.51 13.16
N VAL A 257 12.07 -11.52 13.21
CA VAL A 257 13.28 -11.54 14.06
C VAL A 257 14.58 -11.69 13.25
N GLY A 258 14.47 -11.93 11.94
CA GLY A 258 15.60 -11.99 11.02
C GLY A 258 15.15 -11.69 9.59
N ALA A 259 16.07 -11.13 8.80
CA ALA A 259 15.83 -10.64 7.46
C ALA A 259 16.97 -11.14 6.55
N THR A 260 16.96 -12.45 6.29
CA THR A 260 18.08 -13.15 5.64
C THR A 260 17.99 -13.05 4.13
N THR A 261 19.12 -12.92 3.44
CA THR A 261 19.13 -12.57 2.02
C THR A 261 20.32 -13.11 1.24
N SER A 262 20.27 -12.99 -0.09
CA SER A 262 21.35 -13.33 -1.01
C SER A 262 22.47 -12.29 -0.99
N LEU A 263 23.67 -12.67 -1.45
CA LEU A 263 24.80 -11.73 -1.56
C LEU A 263 24.68 -10.78 -2.77
N ASP A 264 23.88 -11.13 -3.78
CA ASP A 264 23.64 -10.27 -4.93
C ASP A 264 22.89 -8.99 -4.54
N GLN A 265 23.30 -7.84 -5.09
CA GLN A 265 22.76 -6.50 -4.78
C GLN A 265 22.84 -6.06 -3.30
N LEU A 266 23.46 -6.83 -2.40
CA LEU A 266 23.50 -6.52 -0.96
C LEU A 266 23.99 -5.09 -0.68
N VAL A 267 25.13 -4.69 -1.26
CA VAL A 267 25.76 -3.38 -1.02
C VAL A 267 24.88 -2.21 -1.48
N SER A 268 24.21 -2.32 -2.63
CA SER A 268 23.33 -1.25 -3.14
C SER A 268 22.01 -1.14 -2.37
N GLN A 269 21.68 -2.14 -1.55
CA GLN A 269 20.49 -2.17 -0.71
C GLN A 269 20.78 -1.89 0.78
N LEU A 270 22.04 -1.63 1.17
CA LEU A 270 22.37 -1.20 2.53
C LEU A 270 21.73 0.16 2.91
N PRO A 271 21.77 1.22 2.09
CA PRO A 271 21.14 2.49 2.44
C PRO A 271 19.61 2.37 2.57
N PRO A 272 18.96 3.13 3.46
CA PRO A 272 17.50 3.26 3.45
C PRO A 272 16.99 3.79 2.11
N PRO A 273 15.91 3.24 1.54
CA PRO A 273 15.36 3.69 0.25
C PRO A 273 14.85 5.13 0.32
N ALA A 274 15.08 5.90 -0.74
CA ALA A 274 14.49 7.24 -0.90
C ALA A 274 12.94 7.19 -0.86
N ARG A 275 12.28 8.27 -0.43
CA ARG A 275 10.84 8.24 -0.10
C ARG A 275 9.95 7.75 -1.25
N GLN A 276 10.24 8.16 -2.49
CA GLN A 276 9.53 7.68 -3.69
C GLN A 276 9.66 6.15 -3.86
N SER A 277 10.83 5.58 -3.58
CA SER A 277 11.08 4.13 -3.60
C SER A 277 10.40 3.38 -2.46
N GLN A 278 9.88 4.08 -1.44
CA GLN A 278 9.10 3.46 -0.36
C GLN A 278 7.63 3.22 -0.75
N ARG A 279 7.11 3.81 -1.84
CA ARG A 279 5.68 3.71 -2.26
C ARG A 279 5.14 2.27 -2.21
N GLY A 280 5.90 1.31 -2.73
CA GLY A 280 5.50 -0.11 -2.73
C GLY A 280 5.31 -0.69 -1.32
N ILE A 281 6.10 -0.26 -0.33
CA ILE A 281 5.96 -0.66 1.07
C ILE A 281 4.63 -0.15 1.64
N TYR A 282 4.23 1.08 1.32
CA TYR A 282 2.97 1.67 1.78
C TYR A 282 1.76 1.02 1.11
N LEU A 283 1.81 0.81 -0.21
CA LEU A 283 0.73 0.13 -0.96
C LEU A 283 0.51 -1.30 -0.46
N ASP A 284 1.57 -2.07 -0.28
CA ASP A 284 1.45 -3.47 0.17
C ASP A 284 1.02 -3.54 1.64
N ALA A 285 1.63 -2.74 2.55
CA ALA A 285 1.22 -2.71 3.95
C ALA A 285 -0.26 -2.28 4.14
N THR A 286 -0.76 -1.35 3.32
CA THR A 286 -2.18 -0.95 3.29
C THR A 286 -3.09 -2.12 2.91
N ARG A 287 -2.70 -2.89 1.89
CA ARG A 287 -3.43 -4.08 1.40
C ARG A 287 -3.34 -5.25 2.39
N THR A 288 -2.20 -5.45 3.04
CA THR A 288 -1.99 -6.46 4.07
C THR A 288 -2.79 -6.16 5.34
N PHE A 289 -3.00 -4.88 5.65
CA PHE A 289 -3.93 -4.42 6.71
C PHE A 289 -5.41 -4.58 6.32
N ARG A 290 -5.70 -4.83 5.03
CA ARG A 290 -7.05 -5.07 4.47
C ARG A 290 -7.99 -3.87 4.50
N LEU A 291 -7.46 -2.65 4.44
CA LEU A 291 -8.26 -1.50 4.00
C LEU A 291 -8.76 -1.76 2.58
N ALA A 292 -10.01 -1.39 2.28
CA ALA A 292 -10.61 -1.64 0.98
C ALA A 292 -9.74 -1.07 -0.16
N THR A 293 -9.44 -1.87 -1.19
CA THR A 293 -8.70 -1.40 -2.39
C THR A 293 -9.60 -0.61 -3.34
N ALA A 294 -10.90 -0.88 -3.28
CA ALA A 294 -11.99 -0.11 -3.86
C ALA A 294 -13.28 -0.41 -3.09
N ARG A 295 -14.29 0.44 -3.27
CA ARG A 295 -15.68 0.28 -2.80
C ARG A 295 -16.61 0.22 -4.00
#